data_AF-A0A7V2Y2V9-F1
#
_entry.id   AF-A0A7V2Y2V9-F1
#
_cell.length_a   1.000
_cell.length_b   1.000
_cell.length_c   1.000
_cell.angle_alpha   90.00
_cell.angle_beta   90.00
_cell.angle_gamma   90.00
#
_symmetry.space_group_name_H-M   'P 1'
#
loop_
_entity.id
_entity.type
_entity.pdbx_description
1 polymer ?
#
loop_
_entity_poly.entity_id
_entity_poly.type
_entity_poly.pdbx_seq_one_letter_code
_entity_poly.pdbx_strand_id
1 'polypeptide(L)'
;MFDEASVAAPQAALDALNRVFIDRYHSLAEYILEASPYVAPENQRLVQRIQAVADFDRQEAGNIARLIESLGGVPRVGPYPRRIAELNYLSIQYLCGFLADCLLGQIAAYTALLPSVSKCPEARDSIISLIAALQDLAGALKMPGSTTSRKENIESDLNSRI
;
A
#
# COMPACT_ATOMS: atom_id res chain seq x y z
N MET A 1 -20.18 38.36 6.86
CA MET A 1 -18.76 38.73 7.01
C MET A 1 -18.00 37.42 7.18
N PHE A 2 -17.65 36.77 6.07
CA PHE A 2 -16.80 35.59 6.05
C PHE A 2 -15.52 36.02 5.36
N ASP A 3 -14.59 36.50 6.17
CA ASP A 3 -13.22 36.79 5.74
C ASP A 3 -12.31 35.84 6.55
N GLU A 4 -12.60 34.55 6.43
CA GLU A 4 -11.58 33.52 6.69
C GLU A 4 -10.90 33.30 5.37
N ALA A 5 -9.79 34.02 5.16
CA ALA A 5 -8.84 33.71 4.12
C ALA A 5 -8.33 32.28 4.38
N SER A 6 -9.06 31.29 3.88
CA SER A 6 -8.65 29.90 3.81
C SER A 6 -7.37 29.89 2.98
N VAL A 7 -6.23 29.84 3.68
CA VAL A 7 -4.92 29.75 3.05
C VAL A 7 -4.93 28.42 2.31
N ALA A 8 -5.13 28.48 0.99
CA ALA A 8 -5.16 27.30 0.15
C ALA A 8 -3.91 26.46 0.43
N ALA A 9 -4.10 25.16 0.66
CA ALA A 9 -2.99 24.28 0.92
C ALA A 9 -1.99 24.32 -0.24
N PRO A 10 -0.68 24.17 0.03
CA PRO A 10 0.30 24.09 -1.04
C PRO A 10 -0.08 22.98 -2.03
N GLN A 11 -0.07 23.27 -3.34
CA GLN A 11 -0.42 22.30 -4.37
C GLN A 11 0.38 20.99 -4.24
N ALA A 12 1.65 21.07 -3.84
CA ALA A 12 2.50 19.91 -3.58
C ALA A 12 1.96 18.98 -2.49
N ALA A 13 1.26 19.52 -1.48
CA ALA A 13 0.62 18.72 -0.43
C ALA A 13 -0.62 18.00 -0.96
N LEU A 14 -1.46 18.69 -1.75
CA LEU A 14 -2.62 18.09 -2.42
C LEU A 14 -2.19 16.99 -3.40
N ASP A 15 -1.10 17.19 -4.14
CA ASP A 15 -0.56 16.19 -5.07
C ASP A 15 -0.03 14.96 -4.31
N ALA A 16 0.66 15.17 -3.18
CA ALA A 16 1.12 14.09 -2.31
C ALA A 16 -0.05 13.30 -1.72
N LEU A 17 -1.09 13.96 -1.19
CA LEU A 17 -2.28 13.30 -0.66
C LEU A 17 -3.03 12.53 -1.75
N ASN A 18 -3.17 13.10 -2.96
CA ASN A 18 -3.78 12.40 -4.08
C ASN A 18 -3.01 11.15 -4.48
N ARG A 19 -1.67 11.19 -4.42
CA ARG A 19 -0.85 10.00 -4.66
C ARG A 19 -1.19 8.88 -3.66
N VAL A 20 -1.29 9.21 -2.37
CA VAL A 20 -1.65 8.25 -1.33
C VAL A 20 -3.09 7.75 -1.52
N PHE A 21 -4.03 8.66 -1.80
CA PHE A 21 -5.43 8.33 -2.05
C PHE A 21 -5.59 7.29 -3.16
N ILE A 22 -4.91 7.49 -4.30
CA ILE A 22 -4.97 6.56 -5.44
C ILE A 22 -4.52 5.16 -5.03
N ASP A 23 -3.43 5.05 -4.27
CA ASP A 23 -2.87 3.77 -3.82
C ASP A 23 -3.78 3.05 -2.80
N ARG A 24 -4.69 3.75 -2.12
CA ARG A 24 -5.65 3.20 -1.15
C ARG A 24 -7.01 2.89 -1.75
N TYR A 25 -7.52 3.77 -2.63
CA TYR A 25 -8.85 3.66 -3.21
C TYR A 25 -9.00 2.45 -4.16
N HIS A 26 -7.92 2.05 -4.82
CA HIS A 26 -7.86 0.84 -5.64
C HIS A 26 -6.74 -0.07 -5.15
N SER A 27 -6.87 -0.51 -3.90
CA SER A 27 -5.83 -1.27 -3.24
C SER A 27 -5.69 -2.68 -3.81
N LEU A 28 -4.46 -3.18 -3.81
CA LEU A 28 -4.15 -4.54 -4.24
C LEU A 28 -4.85 -5.58 -3.36
N ALA A 29 -5.03 -5.29 -2.07
CA ALA A 29 -5.71 -6.21 -1.15
C ALA A 29 -7.18 -6.41 -1.54
N GLU A 30 -7.88 -5.32 -1.88
CA GLU A 30 -9.27 -5.39 -2.35
C GLU A 30 -9.35 -6.18 -3.66
N TYR A 31 -8.46 -5.91 -4.62
CA TYR A 31 -8.41 -6.69 -5.86
C TYR A 31 -8.21 -8.20 -5.63
N ILE A 32 -7.27 -8.58 -4.74
CA ILE A 32 -7.02 -9.99 -4.44
C ILE A 32 -8.29 -10.67 -3.90
N LEU A 33 -9.07 -9.99 -3.07
CA LEU A 33 -10.30 -10.53 -2.50
C LEU A 33 -11.42 -10.62 -3.55
N GLU A 34 -11.56 -9.60 -4.40
CA GLU A 34 -12.53 -9.58 -5.51
C GLU A 34 -12.27 -10.71 -6.50
N ALA A 35 -10.99 -11.00 -6.80
CA ALA A 35 -10.60 -12.09 -7.67
C ALA A 35 -10.97 -13.48 -7.11
N SER A 36 -11.40 -13.56 -5.84
CA SER A 36 -11.87 -14.79 -5.19
C SER A 36 -10.95 -16.00 -5.41
N PRO A 37 -9.65 -15.91 -5.08
CA PRO A 37 -8.70 -16.98 -5.32
C PRO A 37 -9.12 -18.24 -4.55
N TYR A 38 -8.80 -19.40 -5.12
CA TYR A 38 -8.98 -20.65 -4.40
C TYR A 38 -8.05 -20.70 -3.17
N VAL A 39 -8.62 -20.98 -2.00
CA VAL A 39 -7.89 -21.00 -0.72
C VAL A 39 -8.21 -22.30 0.01
N ALA A 40 -7.18 -23.11 0.25
CA ALA A 40 -7.30 -24.30 1.09
C ALA A 40 -7.62 -23.92 2.55
N PRO A 41 -8.39 -24.75 3.29
CA PRO A 41 -8.86 -24.42 4.65
C PRO A 41 -7.76 -23.97 5.62
N GLU A 42 -6.57 -24.57 5.55
CA GLU A 42 -5.41 -24.24 6.38
C GLU A 42 -4.85 -22.81 6.13
N ASN A 43 -5.20 -22.22 4.98
CA ASN A 43 -4.74 -20.89 4.57
C ASN A 43 -5.77 -19.78 4.79
N GLN A 44 -6.92 -20.08 5.41
CA GLN A 44 -7.98 -19.08 5.68
C GLN A 44 -7.48 -17.89 6.51
N ARG A 45 -6.49 -18.09 7.37
CA ARG A 45 -5.86 -17.00 8.14
C ARG A 45 -5.15 -15.97 7.24
N LEU A 46 -4.65 -16.37 6.07
CA LEU A 46 -4.03 -15.45 5.12
C LEU A 46 -5.07 -14.53 4.48
N VAL A 47 -6.24 -15.07 4.15
CA VAL A 47 -7.37 -14.29 3.65
C VAL A 47 -7.79 -13.24 4.67
N GLN A 48 -7.90 -13.61 5.95
CA GLN A 48 -8.23 -12.67 7.02
C GLN A 48 -7.21 -11.53 7.15
N ARG A 49 -5.91 -11.81 6.95
CA ARG A 49 -4.88 -10.78 6.95
C ARG A 49 -5.00 -9.84 5.75
N ILE A 50 -5.29 -10.36 4.57
CA ILE A 50 -5.52 -9.54 3.36
C ILE A 50 -6.79 -8.70 3.55
N GLN A 51 -7.86 -9.28 4.13
CA GLN A 51 -9.08 -8.56 4.49
C GLN A 51 -8.81 -7.38 5.42
N ALA A 52 -7.98 -7.57 6.45
CA ALA A 52 -7.61 -6.48 7.35
C ALA A 52 -6.90 -5.33 6.62
N VAL A 53 -6.06 -5.63 5.62
CA VAL A 53 -5.42 -4.60 4.78
C VAL A 53 -6.46 -3.90 3.90
N ALA A 54 -7.36 -4.64 3.26
CA ALA A 54 -8.40 -4.05 2.41
C ALA A 54 -9.35 -3.13 3.20
N ASP A 55 -9.75 -3.54 4.40
CA ASP A 55 -10.62 -2.72 5.26
C ASP A 55 -9.92 -1.46 5.74
N PHE A 56 -8.64 -1.58 6.12
CA PHE A 56 -7.80 -0.43 6.45
C PHE A 56 -7.66 0.53 5.26
N ASP A 57 -7.33 0.02 4.07
CA ASP A 57 -7.17 0.85 2.87
C ASP A 57 -8.45 1.60 2.50
N ARG A 58 -9.61 0.95 2.62
CA ARG A 58 -10.92 1.59 2.37
C ARG A 58 -11.19 2.72 3.36
N GLN A 59 -10.92 2.47 4.65
CA GLN A 59 -11.08 3.49 5.69
C GLN A 59 -10.14 4.68 5.43
N GLU A 60 -8.88 4.42 5.15
CA GLU A 60 -7.87 5.46 4.92
C GLU A 60 -8.11 6.23 3.62
N ALA A 61 -8.56 5.59 2.54
CA ALA A 61 -8.99 6.29 1.34
C ALA A 61 -10.08 7.32 1.65
N GLY A 62 -11.06 6.96 2.50
CA GLY A 62 -12.10 7.88 2.96
C GLY A 62 -11.56 9.01 3.84
N ASN A 63 -10.61 8.72 4.74
CA ASN A 63 -9.95 9.74 5.58
C ASN A 63 -9.17 10.75 4.73
N ILE A 64 -8.37 10.26 3.78
CA ILE A 64 -7.54 11.09 2.90
C ILE A 64 -8.41 11.92 1.94
N ALA A 65 -9.49 11.34 1.41
CA ALA A 65 -10.42 12.09 0.56
C ALA A 65 -10.99 13.30 1.30
N ARG A 66 -11.49 13.11 2.52
CA ARG A 66 -11.97 14.20 3.38
C ARG A 66 -10.89 15.23 3.68
N LEU A 67 -9.65 14.79 3.92
CA LEU A 67 -8.53 15.70 4.15
C LEU A 67 -8.23 16.54 2.91
N ILE A 68 -8.18 15.94 1.72
CA ILE A 68 -8.00 16.65 0.44
C ILE A 68 -9.09 17.71 0.26
N GLU A 69 -10.36 17.35 0.50
CA GLU A 69 -11.50 18.26 0.39
C GLU A 69 -11.41 19.41 1.41
N SER A 70 -11.05 19.12 2.66
CA SER A 70 -10.89 20.14 3.72
C SER A 70 -9.78 21.14 3.43
N LEU A 71 -8.80 20.74 2.61
CA LEU A 71 -7.69 21.58 2.14
C LEU A 71 -8.02 22.33 0.83
N GLY A 72 -9.27 22.25 0.36
CA GLY A 72 -9.75 22.89 -0.87
C GLY A 72 -9.38 22.15 -2.16
N GLY A 73 -8.88 20.92 -2.06
CA GLY A 73 -8.59 20.06 -3.20
C GLY A 73 -9.77 19.19 -3.64
N VAL A 74 -9.54 18.39 -4.67
CA VAL A 74 -10.49 17.37 -5.15
C VAL A 74 -9.77 16.02 -5.21
N PRO A 75 -10.26 14.97 -4.54
CA PRO A 75 -9.69 13.62 -4.65
C PRO A 75 -9.74 13.11 -6.08
N ARG A 76 -8.62 12.60 -6.58
CA ARG A 76 -8.47 12.10 -7.95
C ARG A 76 -8.39 10.59 -7.93
N VAL A 77 -9.36 9.94 -8.56
CA VAL A 77 -9.31 8.49 -8.78
C VAL A 77 -8.31 8.20 -9.91
N GLY A 78 -7.37 7.29 -9.64
CA GLY A 78 -6.38 6.81 -10.61
C GLY A 78 -6.80 5.46 -11.21
N PRO A 79 -6.18 5.02 -12.31
CA PRO A 79 -6.41 3.69 -12.83
C PRO A 79 -5.82 2.62 -11.90
N TYR A 80 -6.35 1.40 -11.96
CA TYR A 80 -5.71 0.24 -11.31
C TYR A 80 -4.26 0.07 -11.81
N PRO A 81 -3.31 -0.28 -10.92
CA PRO A 81 -1.95 -0.64 -11.31
C PRO A 81 -1.94 -1.75 -12.37
N ARG A 82 -1.26 -1.54 -13.51
CA ARG A 82 -1.23 -2.51 -14.63
C ARG A 82 -0.80 -3.92 -14.24
N ARG A 83 0.06 -4.06 -13.23
CA ARG A 83 0.58 -5.36 -12.76
C ARG A 83 -0.48 -6.27 -12.14
N ILE A 84 -1.66 -5.73 -11.84
CA ILE A 84 -2.74 -6.47 -11.19
C ILE A 84 -3.26 -7.62 -12.07
N ALA A 85 -3.29 -7.45 -13.39
CA ALA A 85 -3.75 -8.50 -14.31
C ALA A 85 -2.83 -9.74 -14.33
N GLU A 86 -1.56 -9.58 -13.92
CA GLU A 86 -0.57 -10.67 -13.85
C GLU A 86 -0.75 -11.55 -12.59
N LEU A 87 -1.63 -11.16 -11.67
CA LEU A 87 -1.79 -11.82 -10.36
C LEU A 87 -2.84 -12.94 -10.35
N ASN A 88 -3.49 -13.17 -11.48
CA ASN A 88 -4.46 -14.25 -11.61
C ASN A 88 -3.77 -15.62 -11.48
N TYR A 89 -4.45 -16.57 -10.83
CA TYR A 89 -3.98 -17.95 -10.62
C TYR A 89 -2.77 -18.15 -9.71
N LEU A 90 -2.35 -17.13 -8.96
CA LEU A 90 -1.28 -17.25 -7.97
C LEU A 90 -1.81 -17.77 -6.63
N SER A 91 -0.95 -18.47 -5.90
CA SER A 91 -1.32 -18.98 -4.58
C SER A 91 -1.50 -17.84 -3.58
N ILE A 92 -2.39 -18.04 -2.61
CA ILE A 92 -2.67 -17.03 -1.57
C ILE A 92 -1.41 -16.69 -0.75
N GLN A 93 -0.49 -17.64 -0.57
CA GLN A 93 0.80 -17.40 0.10
C GLN A 93 1.67 -16.43 -0.71
N TYR A 94 1.75 -16.64 -2.03
CA TYR A 94 2.50 -15.75 -2.90
C TYR A 94 1.89 -14.34 -2.90
N LEU A 95 0.56 -14.25 -3.04
CA LEU A 95 -0.16 -12.99 -3.04
C LEU A 95 0.02 -12.23 -1.71
N CYS A 96 0.02 -12.93 -0.57
CA CYS A 96 0.27 -12.34 0.73
C CYS A 96 1.69 -11.76 0.85
N GLY A 97 2.70 -12.50 0.38
CA GLY A 97 4.10 -12.01 0.34
C GLY A 97 4.26 -10.82 -0.60
N PHE A 98 3.69 -10.90 -1.80
CA PHE A 98 3.72 -9.83 -2.78
C PHE A 98 3.00 -8.55 -2.28
N LEU A 99 1.88 -8.70 -1.59
CA LEU A 99 1.18 -7.59 -0.94
C LEU A 99 2.09 -6.94 0.11
N ALA A 100 2.76 -7.73 0.96
CA ALA A 100 3.70 -7.21 1.96
C ALA A 100 4.84 -6.38 1.31
N ASP A 101 5.42 -6.87 0.22
CA ASP A 101 6.45 -6.15 -0.53
C ASP A 101 5.92 -4.84 -1.13
N CYS A 102 4.67 -4.85 -1.61
CA CYS A 102 4.01 -3.64 -2.12
C CYS A 102 3.79 -2.60 -1.01
N LEU A 103 3.35 -3.03 0.20
CA LEU A 103 3.20 -2.14 1.35
C LEU A 103 4.55 -1.52 1.76
N LEU A 104 5.63 -2.31 1.74
CA LEU A 104 6.99 -1.81 2.01
C LEU A 104 7.45 -0.79 0.96
N GLY A 105 7.15 -1.04 -0.31
CA GLY A 105 7.41 -0.08 -1.38
C GLY A 105 6.64 1.24 -1.19
N GLN A 106 5.39 1.15 -0.74
CA GLN A 106 4.56 2.33 -0.44
C GLN A 106 5.09 3.11 0.77
N ILE A 107 5.53 2.44 1.84
CA ILE A 107 6.20 3.09 2.98
C ILE A 107 7.40 3.92 2.52
N ALA A 108 8.25 3.34 1.66
CA ALA A 108 9.40 4.06 1.11
C ALA A 108 8.96 5.27 0.25
N ALA A 109 7.96 5.08 -0.62
CA ALA A 109 7.42 6.15 -1.45
C ALA A 109 6.82 7.30 -0.62
N TYR A 110 6.05 6.99 0.43
CA TYR A 110 5.41 7.99 1.28
C TYR A 110 6.39 8.72 2.17
N THR A 111 7.42 8.03 2.66
CA THR A 111 8.53 8.67 3.37
C THR A 111 9.20 9.72 2.48
N ALA A 112 9.37 9.43 1.18
CA ALA A 112 9.92 10.37 0.21
C ALA A 112 8.98 11.56 -0.11
N LEU A 113 7.68 11.47 0.18
CA LEU A 113 6.72 12.56 0.02
C LEU A 113 6.73 13.56 1.20
N LEU A 114 7.25 13.16 2.37
CA LEU A 114 7.24 14.00 3.58
C LEU A 114 7.81 15.42 3.40
N PRO A 115 8.89 15.65 2.62
CA PRO A 115 9.39 17.00 2.35
C PRO A 115 8.35 17.90 1.65
N SER A 116 7.55 17.34 0.73
CA SER A 116 6.55 18.08 -0.06
C SER A 116 5.34 18.53 0.76
N VAL A 117 5.08 17.88 1.89
CA VAL A 117 4.00 18.23 2.84
C VAL A 117 4.51 18.97 4.07
N SER A 118 5.79 19.37 4.10
CA SER A 118 6.40 20.02 5.28
C SER A 118 5.70 21.30 5.76
N LYS A 119 4.99 22.00 4.86
CA LYS A 119 4.24 23.23 5.15
C LYS A 119 2.75 23.00 5.46
N CYS A 120 2.29 21.75 5.47
CA CYS A 120 0.92 21.36 5.79
C CYS A 120 0.96 20.26 6.87
N PRO A 121 0.95 20.63 8.16
CA PRO A 121 1.07 19.70 9.28
C PRO A 121 0.03 18.57 9.23
N GLU A 122 -1.21 18.87 8.86
CA GLU A 122 -2.31 17.91 8.78
C GLU A 122 -2.01 16.80 7.75
N ALA A 123 -1.51 17.19 6.57
CA ALA A 123 -1.10 16.25 5.53
C ALA A 123 0.11 15.41 5.97
N ARG A 124 1.10 16.05 6.61
CA ARG A 124 2.30 15.38 7.13
C ARG A 124 1.94 14.34 8.20
N ASP A 125 1.11 14.72 9.17
CA ASP A 125 0.76 13.86 10.31
C ASP A 125 -0.11 12.68 9.86
N SER A 126 -1.00 12.91 8.87
CA SER A 126 -1.77 11.84 8.22
C SER A 126 -0.84 10.84 7.51
N ILE A 127 0.14 11.31 6.74
CA ILE A 127 1.11 10.42 6.05
C ILE A 127 1.99 9.65 7.05
N ILE A 128 2.45 10.28 8.14
CA ILE A 128 3.24 9.61 9.17
C ILE A 128 2.43 8.50 9.86
N SER A 129 1.18 8.81 10.23
CA SER A 129 0.28 7.84 10.87
C SER A 129 0.01 6.65 9.95
N LEU A 130 -0.20 6.92 8.66
CA LEU A 130 -0.35 5.88 7.64
C LEU A 130 0.90 5.01 7.53
N ILE A 131 2.10 5.61 7.45
CA ILE A 131 3.36 4.85 7.37
C ILE A 131 3.50 3.86 8.53
N ALA A 132 3.20 4.30 9.77
CA ALA A 132 3.28 3.44 10.94
C ALA A 132 2.29 2.25 10.83
N ALA A 133 1.04 2.51 10.47
CA ALA A 133 0.04 1.46 10.30
C ALA A 133 0.42 0.46 9.18
N LEU A 134 1.00 0.94 8.09
CA LEU A 134 1.47 0.07 7.00
C LEU A 134 2.64 -0.82 7.43
N GLN A 135 3.52 -0.36 8.34
CA GLN A 135 4.61 -1.18 8.87
C GLN A 135 4.06 -2.36 9.66
N ASP A 136 3.04 -2.13 10.49
CA ASP A 136 2.38 -3.18 11.28
C ASP A 136 1.67 -4.19 10.37
N LEU A 137 0.92 -3.71 9.36
CA LEU A 137 0.24 -4.57 8.39
C LEU A 137 1.21 -5.39 7.55
N ALA A 138 2.29 -4.78 7.05
CA ALA A 138 3.33 -5.49 6.30
C ALA A 138 4.02 -6.56 7.17
N GLY A 139 4.26 -6.26 8.46
CA GLY A 139 4.76 -7.22 9.44
C GLY A 139 3.82 -8.40 9.64
N ALA A 140 2.51 -8.15 9.75
CA ALA A 140 1.50 -9.18 9.94
C ALA A 140 1.34 -10.12 8.72
N LEU A 141 1.62 -9.63 7.50
CA LEU A 141 1.59 -10.43 6.28
C LEU A 141 2.81 -11.35 6.12
N LYS A 142 3.97 -11.01 6.70
CA LYS A 142 5.17 -11.85 6.63
C LYS A 142 4.95 -13.15 7.40
N MET A 143 5.10 -14.28 6.72
CA MET A 143 5.00 -15.60 7.33
C MET A 143 6.31 -15.97 8.04
N PRO A 144 6.28 -16.44 9.29
CA PRO A 144 7.46 -17.01 9.93
C PRO A 144 7.85 -18.28 9.17
N GLY A 145 8.96 -18.22 8.43
CA GLY A 145 9.50 -19.36 7.67
C GLY A 145 9.58 -19.17 6.16
N SER A 146 9.05 -18.06 5.58
CA SER A 146 9.35 -17.71 4.18
C SER A 146 10.70 -16.99 4.08
N THR A 147 11.75 -17.58 4.64
CA THR A 147 13.11 -17.24 4.22
C THR A 147 13.22 -17.65 2.77
N THR A 148 13.23 -16.67 1.89
CA THR A 148 13.61 -16.79 0.50
C THR A 148 14.98 -17.49 0.41
N SER A 149 14.98 -18.82 0.37
CA SER A 149 16.10 -19.62 -0.17
C SER A 149 16.15 -19.35 -1.67
N ARG A 150 16.64 -18.17 -2.06
CA ARG A 150 16.96 -17.83 -3.44
C ARG A 150 18.24 -17.02 -3.40
N LYS A 151 19.30 -17.59 -4.00
CA LYS A 151 20.74 -17.28 -3.84
C LYS A 151 21.28 -18.00 -2.59
N GLU A 152 21.93 -19.15 -2.65
CA GLU A 152 23.12 -19.53 -3.40
C GLU A 152 23.06 -21.05 -3.65
N ASN A 153 22.95 -21.53 -4.90
CA ASN A 153 23.32 -22.93 -5.26
C ASN A 153 23.33 -23.21 -6.77
N ILE A 154 23.59 -22.20 -7.62
CA ILE A 154 23.77 -22.43 -9.07
C ILE A 154 25.24 -22.33 -9.49
N GLU A 155 26.14 -21.81 -8.64
CA GLU A 155 27.57 -21.74 -8.98
C GLU A 155 28.40 -22.97 -8.54
N SER A 156 27.81 -23.92 -7.80
CA SER A 156 28.51 -25.15 -7.39
C SER A 156 28.61 -26.22 -8.49
N ASP A 157 27.77 -26.17 -9.53
CA ASP A 157 27.73 -27.22 -10.57
C ASP A 157 28.51 -26.88 -11.84
N LEU A 158 29.06 -25.66 -11.97
CA LEU A 158 29.89 -25.27 -13.12
C LEU A 158 31.40 -25.45 -12.89
N ASN A 159 31.86 -25.57 -11.65
CA ASN A 159 33.29 -25.74 -11.33
C ASN A 159 33.75 -27.20 -11.15
N SER A 160 32.88 -28.19 -11.36
CA SER A 160 33.22 -29.62 -11.25
C SER A 160 33.48 -30.30 -12.61
N ARG A 161 33.54 -29.55 -13.71
CA ARG A 161 33.72 -30.07 -15.08
C ARG A 161 34.90 -29.46 -15.87
N ILE A 162 35.86 -28.82 -15.20
CA ILE A 162 37.14 -28.37 -15.79
C ILE A 162 38.26 -28.99 -14.96
#